data_AF-A0A550HDK4-F1
#
_entry.id   AF-A0A550HDK4-F1
#
_cell.length_a   1.000
_cell.length_b   1.000
_cell.length_c   1.000
_cell.angle_alpha   90.00
_cell.angle_beta   90.00
_cell.angle_gamma   90.00
#
_symmetry.space_group_name_H-M   'P 1'
#
loop_
_entity.id
_entity.type
_entity.pdbx_description
1 polymer ?
#
loop_
_entity_poly.entity_id
_entity_poly.type
_entity_poly.pdbx_seq_one_letter_code
_entity_poly.pdbx_strand_id
1 'polypeptide(L)'
;MNSNYCQAESSNLIKNGGFEDGVSSWFKVIGGEASPSDLNSHSGRTSLRTSNGSVWQVVKVDSPENLKLEFWAYLDSVPGEPSGRTVAAMNVWVKTDATKKGVTYYIFNKNHESQGDIKETVMLALQRDRWNRIELDLEEKFEDLDFSKVQEVNITLWAYKSPEPIVYWDDISITYAKKSKEQTQSTTTGQTETKLSTEQTIQKSTTTTPIITQKTLDNQNEMGFNKLIKQYGFLLIIISLIVILTFFVLRKRSRVSQPKPSTKYCISCGTNMTAEDEYCPDCGTKQ
;
A
#
# COMPACT_ATOMS: atom_id res chain seq x y z
N MET A 1 44.33 17.01 1.76
CA MET A 1 43.46 16.63 2.89
C MET A 1 42.61 15.47 2.42
N ASN A 2 43.02 14.24 2.72
CA ASN A 2 42.22 13.05 2.44
C ASN A 2 41.40 12.75 3.69
N SER A 3 40.14 13.16 3.70
CA SER A 3 39.20 12.72 4.73
C SER A 3 38.86 11.26 4.45
N ASN A 4 39.47 10.35 5.20
CA ASN A 4 39.06 8.94 5.23
C ASN A 4 37.69 8.88 5.92
N TYR A 5 36.63 9.02 5.15
CA TYR A 5 35.28 8.69 5.59
C TYR A 5 35.21 7.17 5.80
N CYS A 6 35.28 6.74 7.06
CA CYS A 6 34.79 5.40 7.42
C CYS A 6 33.27 5.43 7.30
N GLN A 7 32.75 5.07 6.12
CA GLN A 7 31.34 4.86 5.89
C GLN A 7 30.93 3.61 6.67
N ALA A 8 30.34 3.79 7.85
CA ALA A 8 29.79 2.68 8.62
C ALA A 8 28.69 2.00 7.79
N GLU A 9 28.79 0.69 7.60
CA GLU A 9 27.78 -0.08 6.87
C GLU A 9 26.41 0.08 7.53
N SER A 10 25.43 0.51 6.74
CA SER A 10 24.04 0.63 7.17
C SER A 10 23.39 -0.76 7.19
N SER A 11 23.30 -1.40 8.35
CA SER A 11 22.53 -2.64 8.51
C SER A 11 21.02 -2.35 8.38
N ASN A 12 20.26 -3.23 7.74
CA ASN A 12 18.80 -3.14 7.70
C ASN A 12 18.23 -3.15 9.13
N LEU A 13 17.40 -2.15 9.46
CA LEU A 13 16.77 -2.02 10.76
C LEU A 13 15.48 -2.83 10.91
N ILE A 14 14.83 -3.18 9.80
CA ILE A 14 13.58 -3.91 9.81
C ILE A 14 13.86 -5.37 10.17
N LYS A 15 13.23 -5.84 11.24
CA LYS A 15 13.27 -7.26 11.61
C LYS A 15 12.21 -8.01 10.82
N ASN A 16 12.60 -9.17 10.31
CA ASN A 16 11.71 -10.07 9.56
C ASN A 16 10.97 -9.32 8.41
N GLY A 17 11.73 -8.54 7.63
CA GLY A 17 11.19 -7.77 6.51
C GLY A 17 10.76 -8.60 5.32
N GLY A 18 11.27 -9.83 5.21
CA GLY A 18 10.81 -10.83 4.23
C GLY A 18 9.77 -11.82 4.75
N PHE A 19 9.27 -11.64 5.99
CA PHE A 19 8.20 -12.46 6.58
C PHE A 19 8.43 -13.98 6.70
N GLU A 20 9.68 -14.44 6.57
CA GLU A 20 10.07 -15.85 6.70
C GLU A 20 9.79 -16.44 8.10
N ASP A 21 9.67 -15.60 9.13
CA ASP A 21 9.21 -15.96 10.48
C ASP A 21 7.77 -15.48 10.73
N GLY A 22 6.96 -15.52 9.69
CA GLY A 22 5.59 -15.02 9.68
C GLY A 22 5.50 -13.52 9.99
N VAL A 23 4.61 -13.12 10.90
CA VAL A 23 4.49 -11.72 11.39
C VAL A 23 5.26 -11.48 12.68
N SER A 24 6.21 -12.35 13.03
CA SER A 24 7.13 -12.14 14.16
C SER A 24 7.84 -10.78 14.01
N SER A 25 7.98 -10.03 15.10
CA SER A 25 8.47 -8.64 15.15
C SER A 25 7.56 -7.57 14.53
N TRP A 26 6.40 -7.94 14.00
CA TRP A 26 5.38 -7.00 13.51
C TRP A 26 4.15 -6.98 14.43
N PHE A 27 3.62 -5.79 14.70
CA PHE A 27 2.37 -5.63 15.42
C PHE A 27 1.21 -5.68 14.45
N LYS A 28 0.30 -6.63 14.66
CA LYS A 28 -0.92 -6.77 13.84
C LYS A 28 -2.07 -5.96 14.43
N VAL A 29 -2.79 -5.21 13.59
CA VAL A 29 -4.03 -4.56 14.00
C VAL A 29 -5.19 -5.56 13.86
N ILE A 30 -6.00 -5.70 14.91
CA ILE A 30 -7.14 -6.62 14.96
C ILE A 30 -8.25 -6.07 14.04
N GLY A 31 -8.68 -6.83 13.03
CA GLY A 31 -9.81 -6.43 12.17
C GLY A 31 -9.83 -6.96 10.73
N GLY A 32 -8.77 -7.61 10.24
CA GLY A 32 -8.80 -8.33 8.96
C GLY A 32 -7.51 -9.10 8.61
N GLU A 33 -7.31 -9.41 7.33
CA GLU A 33 -6.25 -10.30 6.88
C GLU A 33 -4.96 -9.53 6.61
N ALA A 34 -4.04 -9.59 7.56
CA ALA A 34 -2.62 -9.37 7.32
C ALA A 34 -1.89 -10.61 7.83
N SER A 35 -1.43 -11.44 6.91
CA SER A 35 -0.87 -12.74 7.22
C SER A 35 0.23 -13.13 6.24
N PRO A 36 1.19 -13.96 6.69
CA PRO A 36 2.16 -14.56 5.79
C PRO A 36 1.44 -15.42 4.75
N SER A 37 1.97 -15.47 3.54
CA SER A 37 1.43 -16.23 2.42
C SER A 37 2.57 -16.77 1.56
N ASP A 38 2.44 -18.01 1.10
CA ASP A 38 3.35 -18.67 0.16
C ASP A 38 2.85 -18.61 -1.30
N LEU A 39 1.69 -17.98 -1.55
CA LEU A 39 1.14 -17.80 -2.90
C LEU A 39 2.00 -16.95 -3.82
N ASN A 40 2.60 -15.88 -3.27
CA ASN A 40 3.50 -14.98 -3.98
C ASN A 40 4.59 -14.54 -3.00
N SER A 41 5.83 -14.96 -3.20
CA SER A 41 7.00 -14.40 -2.52
C SER A 41 7.93 -13.77 -3.54
N HIS A 42 8.61 -12.69 -3.14
CA HIS A 42 9.69 -12.09 -3.91
C HIS A 42 11.00 -12.80 -3.59
N SER A 43 11.27 -13.00 -2.30
CA SER A 43 12.40 -13.77 -1.82
C SER A 43 11.93 -14.80 -0.78
N GLY A 44 12.71 -15.84 -0.54
CA GLY A 44 12.35 -16.87 0.44
C GLY A 44 11.04 -17.61 0.12
N ARG A 45 10.37 -18.07 1.17
CA ARG A 45 9.18 -18.92 1.08
C ARG A 45 7.88 -18.12 1.19
N THR A 46 7.90 -16.98 1.86
CA THR A 46 6.68 -16.26 2.24
C THR A 46 6.79 -14.77 1.99
N SER A 47 5.66 -14.13 1.79
CA SER A 47 5.52 -12.67 1.87
C SER A 47 4.34 -12.31 2.76
N LEU A 48 4.15 -11.02 3.04
CA LEU A 48 2.95 -10.57 3.71
C LEU A 48 1.82 -10.32 2.72
N ARG A 49 0.72 -11.09 2.83
CA ARG A 49 -0.55 -10.79 2.17
C ARG A 49 -1.38 -9.85 3.02
N THR A 50 -1.84 -8.73 2.47
CA THR A 50 -2.80 -7.82 3.13
C THR A 50 -4.10 -7.68 2.35
N SER A 51 -5.22 -7.96 3.01
CA SER A 51 -6.60 -7.74 2.56
C SER A 51 -7.46 -7.30 3.76
N ASN A 52 -7.90 -6.04 3.76
CA ASN A 52 -8.64 -5.44 4.87
C ASN A 52 -7.92 -5.51 6.24
N GLY A 53 -6.59 -5.47 6.24
CA GLY A 53 -5.78 -5.63 7.45
C GLY A 53 -4.52 -4.79 7.41
N SER A 54 -3.81 -4.74 8.53
CA SER A 54 -2.53 -4.04 8.63
C SER A 54 -1.57 -4.67 9.62
N VAL A 55 -0.28 -4.44 9.37
CA VAL A 55 0.81 -4.67 10.31
C VAL A 55 1.69 -3.45 10.40
N TRP A 56 2.36 -3.26 11.52
CA TRP A 56 3.32 -2.18 11.69
C TRP A 56 4.54 -2.57 12.50
N GLN A 57 5.64 -1.88 12.29
CA GLN A 57 6.88 -2.02 13.04
C GLN A 57 7.46 -0.64 13.33
N VAL A 58 7.97 -0.45 14.55
CA VAL A 58 8.73 0.75 14.93
C VAL A 58 10.20 0.37 15.03
N VAL A 59 11.04 1.10 14.31
CA VAL A 59 12.49 1.00 14.42
C VAL A 59 13.04 2.22 15.12
N LYS A 60 14.07 1.99 15.96
CA LYS A 60 14.82 3.06 16.60
C LYS A 60 15.95 3.49 15.68
N VAL A 61 16.12 4.79 15.54
CA VAL A 61 17.24 5.41 14.82
C VAL A 61 17.89 6.43 15.74
N ASP A 62 19.14 6.76 15.46
CA ASP A 62 19.87 7.80 16.18
C ASP A 62 20.53 8.71 15.17
N SER A 63 20.00 9.93 15.07
CA SER A 63 20.52 11.01 14.24
C SER A 63 20.83 10.55 12.80
N PRO A 64 19.85 9.97 12.08
CA PRO A 64 20.11 9.33 10.79
C PRO A 64 20.50 10.31 9.69
N GLU A 65 21.39 9.87 8.81
CA GLU A 65 21.70 10.49 7.51
C GLU A 65 21.48 9.47 6.39
N ASN A 66 21.06 9.94 5.22
CA ASN A 66 20.67 9.11 4.08
C ASN A 66 19.65 8.03 4.48
N LEU A 67 18.60 8.41 5.22
CA LEU A 67 17.55 7.48 5.63
C LEU A 67 16.75 6.98 4.42
N LYS A 68 16.96 5.72 4.05
CA LYS A 68 16.34 5.06 2.90
C LYS A 68 15.36 3.98 3.34
N LEU A 69 14.25 3.90 2.62
CA LEU A 69 13.27 2.83 2.71
C LEU A 69 13.18 2.13 1.36
N GLU A 70 13.34 0.82 1.36
CA GLU A 70 13.16 -0.03 0.19
C GLU A 70 12.21 -1.19 0.51
N PHE A 71 11.38 -1.57 -0.45
CA PHE A 71 10.52 -2.75 -0.35
C PHE A 71 10.06 -3.22 -1.74
N TRP A 72 9.54 -4.45 -1.76
CA TRP A 72 8.86 -5.02 -2.92
C TRP A 72 7.36 -5.13 -2.68
N ALA A 73 6.59 -4.77 -3.70
CA ALA A 73 5.13 -4.88 -3.69
C ALA A 73 4.62 -5.58 -4.94
N TYR A 74 3.78 -6.60 -4.75
CA TYR A 74 3.03 -7.26 -5.81
C TYR A 74 1.56 -6.82 -5.73
N LEU A 75 1.04 -6.35 -6.86
CA LEU A 75 -0.36 -5.93 -7.00
C LEU A 75 -1.07 -6.95 -7.88
N ASP A 76 -1.95 -7.75 -7.29
CA ASP A 76 -2.73 -8.73 -8.04
C ASP A 76 -3.75 -8.04 -8.97
N SER A 77 -3.90 -8.53 -10.20
CA SER A 77 -4.91 -8.02 -11.12
C SER A 77 -6.29 -8.45 -10.69
N VAL A 78 -7.11 -7.45 -10.34
CA VAL A 78 -8.54 -7.64 -10.21
C VAL A 78 -9.17 -7.74 -11.61
N PRO A 79 -9.95 -8.78 -11.94
CA PRO A 79 -10.73 -8.82 -13.17
C PRO A 79 -11.71 -7.65 -13.21
N GLY A 80 -11.53 -6.74 -14.18
CA GLY A 80 -12.30 -5.51 -14.31
C GLY A 80 -11.73 -4.34 -13.50
N GLU A 81 -12.17 -3.12 -13.80
CA GLU A 81 -11.86 -1.96 -12.96
C GLU A 81 -12.67 -2.12 -11.66
N PRO A 82 -12.03 -2.31 -10.49
CA PRO A 82 -12.77 -2.56 -9.27
C PRO A 82 -13.69 -1.38 -9.00
N SER A 83 -15.00 -1.61 -9.13
CA SER A 83 -16.02 -0.63 -8.79
C SER A 83 -16.02 -0.46 -7.27
N GLY A 84 -15.18 0.43 -6.73
CA GLY A 84 -15.03 0.51 -5.28
C GLY A 84 -13.94 1.44 -4.74
N ARG A 85 -13.86 1.45 -3.40
CA ARG A 85 -12.89 2.21 -2.59
C ARG A 85 -11.68 1.37 -2.19
N THR A 86 -11.21 0.50 -3.08
CA THR A 86 -10.11 -0.36 -2.68
C THR A 86 -8.81 0.41 -2.69
N VAL A 87 -8.09 0.33 -1.57
CA VAL A 87 -6.89 1.12 -1.34
C VAL A 87 -5.84 0.22 -0.70
N ALA A 88 -4.61 0.29 -1.20
CA ALA A 88 -3.45 -0.28 -0.53
C ALA A 88 -2.35 0.77 -0.43
N ALA A 89 -1.72 0.84 0.74
CA ALA A 89 -0.74 1.86 1.02
C ALA A 89 0.21 1.46 2.14
N MET A 90 1.32 2.20 2.21
CA MET A 90 2.26 2.17 3.32
C MET A 90 2.25 3.53 3.99
N ASN A 91 2.07 3.56 5.31
CA ASN A 91 2.26 4.78 6.10
C ASN A 91 3.66 4.75 6.72
N VAL A 92 4.39 5.84 6.56
CA VAL A 92 5.68 6.05 7.21
C VAL A 92 5.54 7.24 8.15
N TRP A 93 5.80 7.02 9.44
CA TRP A 93 5.86 8.09 10.43
C TRP A 93 7.27 8.25 10.94
N VAL A 94 7.76 9.48 10.94
CA VAL A 94 9.05 9.85 11.51
C VAL A 94 8.80 10.68 12.75
N LYS A 95 9.49 10.35 13.85
CA LYS A 95 9.31 10.99 15.15
C LYS A 95 10.64 11.49 15.71
N THR A 96 10.59 12.72 16.20
CA THR A 96 11.62 13.37 17.01
C THR A 96 11.14 13.44 18.47
N ASP A 97 11.89 14.11 19.33
CA ASP A 97 11.47 14.45 20.70
C ASP A 97 10.25 15.39 20.73
N ALA A 98 10.16 16.31 19.76
CA ALA A 98 9.15 17.38 19.74
C ALA A 98 8.03 17.17 18.72
N THR A 99 8.27 16.42 17.65
CA THR A 99 7.36 16.34 16.50
C THR A 99 7.19 14.91 15.99
N LYS A 100 6.04 14.65 15.38
CA LYS A 100 5.73 13.43 14.65
C LYS A 100 5.10 13.80 13.32
N LYS A 101 5.67 13.32 12.22
CA LYS A 101 5.18 13.60 10.86
C LYS A 101 4.93 12.30 10.11
N GLY A 102 3.92 12.29 9.25
CA GLY A 102 3.51 11.12 8.50
C GLY A 102 3.51 11.36 6.99
N VAL A 103 3.86 10.33 6.22
CA VAL A 103 3.61 10.25 4.79
C VAL A 103 2.88 8.94 4.50
N THR A 104 1.83 9.00 3.69
CA THR A 104 1.17 7.81 3.13
C THR A 104 1.57 7.65 1.66
N TYR A 105 2.11 6.48 1.33
CA TYR A 105 2.43 6.06 -0.03
C TYR A 105 1.35 5.10 -0.53
N TYR A 106 0.44 5.61 -1.36
CA TYR A 106 -0.59 4.83 -2.02
C TYR A 106 0.01 4.04 -3.18
N ILE A 107 0.04 2.72 -3.05
CA ILE A 107 0.51 1.79 -4.09
C ILE A 107 -0.64 1.31 -4.99
N PHE A 108 -1.87 1.40 -4.51
CA PHE A 108 -3.05 1.11 -5.32
C PHE A 108 -4.21 2.02 -4.92
N ASN A 109 -4.61 2.89 -5.85
CA ASN A 109 -5.72 3.85 -5.76
C ASN A 109 -5.63 4.82 -4.56
N LYS A 110 -6.18 6.01 -4.72
CA LYS A 110 -6.35 6.97 -3.63
C LYS A 110 -7.84 7.22 -3.49
N ASN A 111 -8.44 6.64 -2.45
CA ASN A 111 -9.87 6.83 -2.18
C ASN A 111 -10.15 7.10 -0.69
N HIS A 112 -9.17 7.65 0.01
CA HIS A 112 -9.30 8.08 1.39
C HIS A 112 -9.26 9.61 1.45
N GLU A 113 -10.13 10.20 2.28
CA GLU A 113 -10.03 11.63 2.62
C GLU A 113 -8.73 11.84 3.40
N SER A 114 -7.96 12.86 3.02
CA SER A 114 -6.68 13.16 3.67
C SER A 114 -6.86 13.25 5.19
N GLN A 115 -6.11 12.43 5.92
CA GLN A 115 -6.05 12.53 7.38
C GLN A 115 -5.06 13.63 7.75
N GLY A 116 -5.53 14.89 7.71
CA GLY A 116 -4.86 16.07 8.28
C GLY A 116 -3.35 16.14 8.07
N ASP A 117 -2.59 15.84 9.14
CA ASP A 117 -1.12 16.03 9.23
C ASP A 117 -0.28 15.01 8.43
N ILE A 118 -0.91 14.22 7.56
CA ILE A 118 -0.23 13.20 6.75
C ILE A 118 -0.09 13.70 5.31
N LYS A 119 1.16 13.83 4.84
CA LYS A 119 1.44 14.06 3.41
C LYS A 119 1.07 12.79 2.62
N GLU A 120 0.54 12.97 1.42
CA GLU A 120 0.07 11.83 0.61
C GLU A 120 0.81 11.77 -0.73
N THR A 121 1.32 10.60 -1.08
CA THR A 121 2.02 10.33 -2.34
C THR A 121 1.37 9.14 -3.05
N VAL A 122 1.05 9.27 -4.34
CA VAL A 122 0.49 8.17 -5.14
C VAL A 122 1.57 7.63 -6.08
N MET A 123 1.82 6.32 -6.02
CA MET A 123 2.80 5.63 -6.87
C MET A 123 2.16 5.20 -8.18
N LEU A 124 2.20 6.10 -9.18
CA LEU A 124 1.46 5.94 -10.44
C LEU A 124 2.05 4.92 -11.43
N ALA A 125 3.29 4.45 -11.22
CA ALA A 125 4.02 3.63 -12.20
C ALA A 125 4.12 2.14 -11.82
N LEU A 126 3.33 1.68 -10.85
CA LEU A 126 3.35 0.29 -10.41
C LEU A 126 2.59 -0.60 -11.41
N GLN A 127 3.22 -1.68 -11.82
CA GLN A 127 2.66 -2.65 -12.75
C GLN A 127 1.92 -3.74 -11.97
N ARG A 128 0.79 -4.21 -12.51
CA ARG A 128 0.03 -5.33 -11.95
C ARG A 128 0.65 -6.68 -12.34
N ASP A 129 0.31 -7.71 -11.59
CA ASP A 129 0.72 -9.11 -11.78
C ASP A 129 2.24 -9.34 -11.76
N ARG A 130 2.99 -8.44 -11.13
CA ARG A 130 4.43 -8.55 -10.96
C ARG A 130 4.92 -7.80 -9.74
N TRP A 131 6.09 -8.19 -9.29
CA TRP A 131 6.83 -7.49 -8.26
C TRP A 131 7.35 -6.15 -8.76
N ASN A 132 7.09 -5.10 -7.98
CA ASN A 132 7.61 -3.75 -8.17
C ASN A 132 8.57 -3.46 -7.03
N ARG A 133 9.77 -2.97 -7.35
CA ARG A 133 10.72 -2.47 -6.36
C ARG A 133 10.46 -0.99 -6.13
N ILE A 134 10.37 -0.60 -4.88
CA ILE A 134 10.16 0.79 -4.48
C ILE A 134 11.34 1.19 -3.61
N GLU A 135 11.98 2.29 -3.98
CA GLU A 135 13.07 2.92 -3.22
C GLU A 135 12.67 4.36 -2.90
N LEU A 136 12.77 4.73 -1.63
CA LEU A 136 12.36 6.02 -1.11
C LEU A 136 13.49 6.64 -0.29
N ASP A 137 13.87 7.86 -0.65
CA ASP A 137 14.62 8.75 0.22
C ASP A 137 13.62 9.45 1.16
N LEU A 138 13.67 9.11 2.44
CA LEU A 138 12.73 9.67 3.41
C LEU A 138 13.07 11.13 3.74
N GLU A 139 14.32 11.55 3.62
CA GLU A 139 14.72 12.93 3.92
C GLU A 139 14.05 13.92 2.95
N GLU A 140 13.94 13.55 1.67
CA GLU A 140 13.23 14.35 0.66
C GLU A 140 11.75 14.57 1.01
N LYS A 141 11.10 13.62 1.70
CA LYS A 141 9.65 13.74 2.00
C LYS A 141 9.34 14.51 3.28
N PHE A 142 10.33 14.62 4.16
CA PHE A 142 10.24 15.32 5.44
C PHE A 142 11.17 16.55 5.49
N GLU A 143 11.15 17.38 4.43
CA GLU A 143 12.04 18.55 4.26
C GLU A 143 12.09 19.53 5.45
N ASP A 144 11.00 19.61 6.20
CA ASP A 144 10.84 20.50 7.35
C ASP A 144 11.09 19.78 8.69
N LEU A 145 11.77 18.64 8.66
CA LEU A 145 12.17 17.86 9.83
C LEU A 145 13.69 17.88 10.00
N ASP A 146 14.15 18.14 11.21
CA ASP A 146 15.57 18.02 11.56
C ASP A 146 15.92 16.56 11.83
N PHE A 147 16.51 15.90 10.82
CA PHE A 147 16.89 14.48 10.89
C PHE A 147 17.93 14.17 11.97
N SER A 148 18.70 15.17 12.44
CA SER A 148 19.61 14.98 13.57
C SER A 148 18.87 14.69 14.89
N LYS A 149 17.57 14.99 14.97
CA LYS A 149 16.73 14.75 16.15
C LYS A 149 15.80 13.57 16.00
N VAL A 150 15.84 12.86 14.88
CA VAL A 150 14.95 11.73 14.63
C VAL A 150 15.38 10.54 15.47
N GLN A 151 14.41 9.94 16.17
CA GLN A 151 14.62 8.84 17.12
C GLN A 151 13.88 7.56 16.72
N GLU A 152 12.79 7.70 15.97
CA GLU A 152 11.93 6.57 15.61
C GLU A 152 11.39 6.73 14.18
N VAL A 153 11.29 5.60 13.49
CA VAL A 153 10.55 5.46 12.25
C VAL A 153 9.53 4.34 12.43
N ASN A 154 8.27 4.61 12.15
CA ASN A 154 7.19 3.63 12.15
C ASN A 154 6.76 3.38 10.70
N ILE A 155 6.71 2.11 10.30
CA ILE A 155 6.12 1.70 9.04
C ILE A 155 4.87 0.90 9.33
N THR A 156 3.77 1.25 8.65
CA THR A 156 2.52 0.48 8.64
C THR A 156 2.19 0.05 7.22
N LEU A 157 2.04 -1.25 7.00
CA LEU A 157 1.57 -1.84 5.75
C LEU A 157 0.07 -2.10 5.88
N TRP A 158 -0.74 -1.65 4.94
CA TRP A 158 -2.19 -1.84 5.03
C TRP A 158 -2.90 -1.88 3.69
N ALA A 159 -4.03 -2.57 3.68
CA ALA A 159 -4.99 -2.57 2.59
C ALA A 159 -6.42 -2.53 3.15
N TYR A 160 -7.33 -1.84 2.47
CA TYR A 160 -8.73 -1.69 2.89
C TYR A 160 -9.70 -2.02 1.75
N LYS A 161 -10.75 -2.79 2.09
CA LYS A 161 -11.95 -3.12 1.29
C LYS A 161 -11.78 -4.11 0.12
N SER A 162 -12.84 -4.87 -0.15
CA SER A 162 -12.98 -5.96 -1.14
C SER A 162 -14.18 -5.65 -2.09
N PRO A 163 -14.20 -6.08 -3.38
CA PRO A 163 -13.32 -7.06 -4.01
C PRO A 163 -11.86 -6.60 -4.13
N GLU A 164 -10.98 -7.56 -3.90
CA GLU A 164 -9.55 -7.44 -3.61
C GLU A 164 -8.75 -7.02 -4.86
N PRO A 165 -7.89 -6.00 -4.79
CA PRO A 165 -6.49 -6.16 -5.05
C PRO A 165 -5.88 -6.73 -3.77
N ILE A 166 -5.41 -7.96 -3.89
CA ILE A 166 -4.52 -8.52 -2.90
C ILE A 166 -3.17 -7.85 -3.12
N VAL A 167 -2.63 -7.24 -2.07
CA VAL A 167 -1.24 -6.79 -2.09
C VAL A 167 -0.39 -7.76 -1.30
N TYR A 168 0.74 -8.11 -1.90
CA TYR A 168 1.83 -8.79 -1.22
C TYR A 168 2.98 -7.82 -1.02
N TRP A 169 3.56 -7.85 0.18
CA TRP A 169 4.69 -7.03 0.58
C TRP A 169 5.85 -7.94 0.93
N ASP A 170 7.05 -7.60 0.49
CA ASP A 170 8.22 -8.41 0.75
C ASP A 170 9.50 -7.57 0.80
N ASP A 171 10.56 -8.14 1.38
CA ASP A 171 11.90 -7.57 1.45
C ASP A 171 11.92 -6.11 1.95
N ILE A 172 11.14 -5.79 2.98
CA ILE A 172 11.13 -4.44 3.54
C ILE A 172 12.46 -4.17 4.25
N SER A 173 13.08 -3.05 3.91
CA SER A 173 14.30 -2.58 4.53
C SER A 173 14.29 -1.08 4.83
N ILE A 174 14.86 -0.73 5.98
CA ILE A 174 15.24 0.64 6.30
C ILE A 174 16.73 0.65 6.57
N THR A 175 17.45 1.55 5.91
CA THR A 175 18.88 1.75 6.10
C THR A 175 19.18 3.22 6.32
N TYR A 176 20.23 3.52 7.08
CA TYR A 176 20.74 4.88 7.25
C TYR A 176 22.23 4.85 7.62
N ALA A 177 22.95 5.92 7.28
CA ALA A 177 24.28 6.19 7.77
C ALA A 177 24.20 6.95 9.11
N LYS A 178 24.94 6.49 10.12
CA LYS A 178 25.05 7.27 11.36
C LYS A 178 25.88 8.52 11.10
N LYS A 179 25.34 9.68 11.48
CA LYS A 179 26.12 10.92 11.50
C LYS A 179 27.34 10.71 12.39
N SER A 180 28.54 10.74 11.81
CA SER A 180 29.76 10.71 12.59
C SER A 180 29.74 11.96 13.47
N LYS A 181 29.77 11.79 14.79
CA LYS A 181 30.05 12.92 15.68
C LYS A 181 31.42 13.41 15.26
N GLU A 182 31.50 14.65 14.75
CA GLU A 182 32.78 15.29 14.47
C GLU A 182 33.65 15.14 15.72
N GLN A 183 34.64 14.25 15.64
CA GLN A 183 35.71 14.21 16.62
C GLN A 183 36.42 15.54 16.46
N THR A 184 36.33 16.39 17.48
CA THR A 184 37.23 17.54 17.63
C THR A 184 38.65 17.01 17.64
N GLN A 185 39.28 17.00 16.46
CA GLN A 185 40.59 16.41 16.26
C GLN A 185 41.63 17.41 16.76
N SER A 186 42.19 17.15 17.94
CA SER A 186 43.40 17.82 18.40
C SER A 186 44.55 17.43 17.44
N THR A 187 45.04 18.42 16.71
CA THR A 187 46.18 18.33 15.80
C THR A 187 47.41 17.83 16.57
N THR A 188 47.87 16.60 16.30
CA THR A 188 49.23 16.17 16.63
C THR A 188 49.90 15.66 15.36
N THR A 189 50.87 16.43 14.89
CA THR A 189 51.70 16.18 13.72
C THR A 189 52.58 14.94 13.94
N GLY A 190 52.40 13.91 13.12
CA GLY A 190 53.27 12.73 13.08
C GLY A 190 53.43 12.24 11.64
N GLN A 191 54.67 12.24 11.16
CA GLN A 191 55.09 11.95 9.79
C GLN A 191 55.05 10.45 9.43
N THR A 192 54.63 10.20 8.18
CA THR A 192 55.19 9.28 7.15
C THR A 192 55.43 7.79 7.47
N GLU A 193 54.75 6.90 6.75
CA GLU A 193 55.40 5.98 5.79
C GLU A 193 54.39 5.29 4.84
N THR A 194 54.74 5.29 3.55
CA THR A 194 53.97 4.78 2.42
C THR A 194 54.29 3.31 2.21
N LYS A 195 53.27 2.44 2.13
CA LYS A 195 53.43 1.09 1.57
C LYS A 195 52.32 0.77 0.57
N LEU A 196 52.74 0.64 -0.68
CA LEU A 196 51.97 0.24 -1.85
C LEU A 196 51.61 -1.26 -1.75
N SER A 197 50.35 -1.64 -1.97
CA SER A 197 49.98 -3.04 -2.18
C SER A 197 48.80 -3.17 -3.15
N THR A 198 48.93 -4.17 -4.00
CA THR A 198 48.33 -4.40 -5.31
C THR A 198 46.95 -5.08 -5.26
N GLU A 199 46.02 -4.57 -6.07
CA GLU A 199 45.01 -5.22 -6.93
C GLU A 199 44.48 -6.63 -6.61
N GLN A 200 43.15 -6.80 -6.59
CA GLN A 200 42.50 -7.89 -7.33
C GLN A 200 41.01 -7.64 -7.63
N THR A 201 40.69 -7.77 -8.91
CA THR A 201 39.39 -7.64 -9.56
C THR A 201 38.57 -8.93 -9.43
N ILE A 202 37.33 -8.86 -8.97
CA ILE A 202 36.33 -9.93 -9.16
C ILE A 202 35.05 -9.32 -9.73
N GLN A 203 34.78 -9.63 -11.00
CA GLN A 203 33.52 -9.35 -11.69
C GLN A 203 32.40 -10.21 -11.10
N LYS A 204 31.33 -9.57 -10.64
CA LYS A 204 30.05 -10.20 -10.30
C LYS A 204 29.02 -9.83 -11.37
N SER A 205 28.41 -10.83 -12.01
CA SER A 205 27.31 -10.65 -12.96
C SER A 205 26.08 -10.05 -12.27
N THR A 206 25.57 -8.95 -12.81
CA THR A 206 24.33 -8.32 -12.36
C THR A 206 23.23 -8.61 -13.39
N THR A 207 22.21 -9.37 -12.97
CA THR A 207 20.94 -9.51 -13.71
C THR A 207 20.16 -8.21 -13.57
N THR A 208 19.99 -7.50 -14.68
CA THR A 208 19.28 -6.22 -14.76
C THR A 208 17.76 -6.42 -14.70
N THR A 209 17.19 -6.22 -13.51
CA THR A 209 15.75 -5.93 -13.36
C THR A 209 15.55 -4.42 -13.56
N PRO A 210 14.50 -3.95 -14.26
CA PRO A 210 14.29 -2.52 -14.47
C PRO A 210 14.10 -1.80 -13.13
N ILE A 211 15.07 -0.98 -12.76
CA ILE A 211 15.00 -0.05 -11.63
C ILE A 211 14.15 1.14 -12.10
N ILE A 212 12.97 1.30 -11.54
CA ILE A 212 12.18 2.52 -11.70
C ILE A 212 12.58 3.47 -10.58
N THR A 213 13.61 4.28 -10.80
CA THR A 213 13.91 5.44 -9.94
C THR A 213 12.88 6.52 -10.27
N GLN A 214 11.83 6.66 -9.45
CA GLN A 214 10.87 7.74 -9.63
C GLN A 214 11.44 9.06 -9.12
N LYS A 215 11.75 9.96 -10.05
CA LYS A 215 11.87 11.39 -9.76
C LYS A 215 10.47 11.94 -9.58
N THR A 216 10.19 12.50 -8.40
CA THR A 216 8.92 13.13 -8.03
C THR A 216 8.53 14.17 -9.10
N LEU A 217 7.43 13.92 -9.84
CA LEU A 217 6.84 14.93 -10.72
C LEU A 217 5.84 15.73 -9.89
N ASP A 218 6.23 16.94 -9.49
CA ASP A 218 5.37 17.83 -8.72
C ASP A 218 4.10 18.18 -9.49
N ASN A 219 2.97 17.95 -8.81
CA ASN A 219 1.63 18.30 -9.28
C ASN A 219 1.44 19.82 -9.34
N GLN A 220 1.73 20.44 -10.49
CA GLN A 220 1.28 21.81 -10.80
C GLN A 220 -0.11 21.88 -11.46
N ASN A 221 -0.87 20.78 -11.54
CA ASN A 221 -2.16 20.74 -12.25
C ASN A 221 -3.43 20.70 -11.37
N GLU A 222 -3.36 21.13 -10.10
CA GLU A 222 -4.55 21.24 -9.24
C GLU A 222 -5.42 22.49 -9.47
N MET A 223 -5.13 23.33 -10.49
CA MET A 223 -5.90 24.56 -10.74
C MET A 223 -7.20 24.40 -11.56
N GLY A 224 -7.54 23.19 -12.04
CA GLY A 224 -8.68 22.98 -12.95
C GLY A 224 -9.99 22.53 -12.29
N PHE A 225 -9.94 21.56 -11.36
CA PHE A 225 -11.15 20.86 -10.90
C PHE A 225 -11.97 21.64 -9.86
N ASN A 226 -11.30 22.34 -8.94
CA ASN A 226 -11.97 23.09 -7.88
C ASN A 226 -12.72 24.33 -8.39
N LYS A 227 -12.35 24.86 -9.56
CA LYS A 227 -13.06 25.96 -10.22
C LYS A 227 -14.32 25.46 -10.95
N LEU A 228 -14.26 24.26 -11.53
CA LEU A 228 -15.40 23.62 -12.18
C LEU A 228 -16.50 23.25 -11.17
N ILE A 229 -16.12 22.73 -9.99
CA ILE A 229 -17.07 22.36 -8.92
C ILE A 229 -17.76 23.61 -8.35
N LYS A 230 -17.05 24.73 -8.17
CA LYS A 230 -17.67 25.99 -7.71
C LYS A 230 -18.65 26.58 -8.73
N GLN A 231 -18.40 26.38 -10.03
CA GLN A 231 -19.24 26.97 -11.08
C GLN A 231 -20.45 26.09 -11.46
N TYR A 232 -20.33 24.75 -11.36
CA TYR A 232 -21.37 23.82 -11.80
C TYR A 232 -21.95 22.93 -10.69
N GLY A 233 -21.44 23.01 -9.46
CA GLY A 233 -21.92 22.22 -8.34
C GLY A 233 -23.41 22.42 -8.04
N PHE A 234 -23.92 23.65 -8.19
CA PHE A 234 -25.34 23.93 -8.03
C PHE A 234 -26.22 23.26 -9.11
N LEU A 235 -25.74 23.22 -10.36
CA LEU A 235 -26.42 22.58 -11.47
C LEU A 235 -26.49 21.05 -11.30
N LEU A 236 -25.43 20.44 -10.79
CA LEU A 236 -25.40 19.00 -10.50
C LEU A 236 -26.37 18.60 -9.37
N ILE A 237 -26.53 19.45 -8.35
CA ILE A 237 -27.51 19.24 -7.28
C ILE A 237 -28.94 19.29 -7.83
N ILE A 238 -29.24 20.25 -8.71
CA ILE A 238 -30.58 20.35 -9.33
C ILE A 238 -30.88 19.11 -10.18
N ILE A 239 -29.93 18.64 -10.99
CA ILE A 239 -30.11 17.43 -11.80
C ILE A 239 -30.37 16.21 -10.91
N SER A 240 -29.61 16.07 -9.82
CA SER A 240 -29.82 14.98 -8.86
C SER A 240 -31.22 15.02 -8.23
N LEU A 241 -31.73 16.19 -7.87
CA LEU A 241 -33.08 16.34 -7.29
C LEU A 241 -34.17 15.97 -8.29
N ILE A 242 -34.02 16.32 -9.57
CA ILE A 242 -34.96 15.96 -10.64
C ILE A 242 -35.00 14.43 -10.84
N VAL A 243 -33.84 13.77 -10.81
CA VAL A 243 -33.77 12.29 -10.94
C VAL A 243 -34.44 11.59 -9.75
N ILE A 244 -34.24 12.10 -8.54
CA ILE A 244 -34.89 11.54 -7.35
C ILE A 244 -36.42 11.73 -7.42
N LEU A 245 -36.89 12.91 -7.81
CA LEU A 245 -38.32 13.19 -7.97
C LEU A 245 -38.98 12.31 -9.03
N THR A 246 -38.34 12.14 -10.19
CA THR A 246 -38.86 11.27 -11.25
C THR A 246 -38.91 9.81 -10.79
N PHE A 247 -37.91 9.34 -10.04
CA PHE A 247 -37.92 8.00 -9.46
C PHE A 247 -39.07 7.79 -8.47
N PHE A 248 -39.37 8.76 -7.60
CA PHE A 248 -40.49 8.66 -6.66
C PHE A 248 -41.85 8.67 -7.35
N VAL A 249 -42.03 9.48 -8.41
CA VAL A 249 -43.27 9.51 -9.19
C VAL A 249 -43.49 8.18 -9.92
N LEU A 250 -42.43 7.58 -10.48
CA LEU A 250 -42.51 6.28 -11.13
C LEU A 250 -42.81 5.14 -10.14
N ARG A 251 -42.22 5.18 -8.94
CA ARG A 251 -42.41 4.13 -7.92
C ARG A 251 -43.82 4.13 -7.31
N LYS A 252 -44.53 5.27 -7.33
CA LYS A 252 -45.89 5.37 -6.77
C LYS A 252 -46.97 4.71 -7.65
N ARG A 253 -46.67 4.36 -8.92
CA ARG A 253 -47.65 3.74 -9.83
C ARG A 253 -47.69 2.20 -9.83
N SER A 254 -46.74 1.51 -9.21
CA SER A 254 -46.71 0.04 -9.22
C SER A 254 -47.01 -0.57 -7.85
N ARG A 255 -48.28 -0.57 -7.45
CA ARG A 255 -48.83 -1.56 -6.52
C ARG A 255 -50.21 -2.01 -6.99
N VAL A 256 -50.24 -2.68 -8.14
CA VAL A 256 -51.29 -3.65 -8.42
C VAL A 256 -50.76 -4.97 -7.87
N SER A 257 -51.29 -5.40 -6.73
CA SER A 257 -50.96 -6.68 -6.12
C SER A 257 -51.35 -7.80 -7.07
N GLN A 258 -50.38 -8.46 -7.69
CA GLN A 258 -50.67 -9.69 -8.42
C GLN A 258 -50.98 -10.83 -7.42
N PRO A 259 -51.99 -11.66 -7.69
CA PRO A 259 -52.31 -12.82 -6.87
C PRO A 259 -51.14 -13.79 -6.88
N LYS A 260 -50.74 -14.29 -5.70
CA LYS A 260 -49.72 -15.33 -5.58
C LYS A 260 -50.20 -16.58 -6.32
N PRO A 261 -49.42 -17.14 -7.27
CA PRO A 261 -49.77 -18.40 -7.91
C PRO A 261 -49.76 -19.52 -6.87
N SER A 262 -50.79 -20.36 -6.88
CA SER A 262 -50.89 -21.55 -6.02
C SER A 262 -49.82 -22.56 -6.43
N THR A 263 -48.98 -22.96 -5.49
CA THR A 263 -47.94 -23.99 -5.67
C THR A 263 -48.45 -25.36 -5.24
N LYS A 264 -48.13 -26.40 -6.00
CA LYS A 264 -48.34 -27.83 -5.67
C LYS A 264 -46.98 -28.55 -5.61
N TYR A 265 -46.95 -29.78 -5.10
CA TYR A 265 -45.72 -30.57 -4.98
C TYR A 265 -45.81 -31.85 -5.82
N CYS A 266 -44.69 -32.29 -6.38
CA CYS A 266 -44.60 -33.56 -7.09
C CYS A 266 -44.78 -34.74 -6.12
N ILE A 267 -45.72 -35.64 -6.38
CA ILE A 267 -45.99 -36.79 -5.50
C ILE A 267 -44.85 -37.83 -5.50
N SER A 268 -44.04 -37.85 -6.57
CA SER A 268 -42.95 -38.82 -6.73
C SER A 268 -41.61 -38.35 -6.14
N CYS A 269 -41.28 -37.06 -6.28
CA CYS A 269 -39.96 -36.54 -5.87
C CYS A 269 -40.01 -35.36 -4.89
N GLY A 270 -41.19 -34.80 -4.59
CA GLY A 270 -41.35 -33.70 -3.64
C GLY A 270 -40.98 -32.31 -4.19
N THR A 271 -40.57 -32.21 -5.46
CA THR A 271 -40.22 -30.93 -6.09
C THR A 271 -41.43 -29.98 -6.16
N ASN A 272 -41.20 -28.71 -5.86
CA ASN A 272 -42.20 -27.64 -5.98
C ASN A 272 -42.58 -27.41 -7.45
N MET A 273 -43.87 -27.31 -7.73
CA MET A 273 -44.43 -27.12 -9.06
C MET A 273 -45.50 -26.03 -9.06
N THR A 274 -45.72 -25.40 -10.20
CA THR A 274 -46.86 -24.50 -10.38
C THR A 274 -48.13 -25.33 -10.57
N ALA A 275 -49.30 -24.78 -10.24
CA ALA A 275 -50.57 -25.48 -10.42
C ALA A 275 -50.82 -25.91 -11.89
N GLU A 276 -50.26 -25.16 -12.84
CA GLU A 276 -50.40 -25.34 -14.28
C GLU A 276 -49.51 -26.46 -14.85
N ASP A 277 -48.48 -26.91 -14.11
CA ASP A 277 -47.56 -27.95 -14.58
C ASP A 277 -48.22 -29.34 -14.56
N GLU A 278 -48.42 -29.96 -15.73
CA GLU A 278 -48.95 -31.33 -15.86
C GLU A 278 -47.88 -32.41 -15.61
N TYR A 279 -46.60 -32.08 -15.84
CA TYR A 279 -45.46 -32.99 -15.66
C TYR A 279 -44.41 -32.36 -14.75
N CYS A 280 -43.81 -33.16 -13.88
CA CYS A 280 -42.73 -32.68 -13.01
C CYS A 280 -41.48 -32.34 -13.83
N PRO A 281 -40.93 -31.11 -13.70
CA PRO A 281 -39.74 -30.70 -14.46
C PRO A 281 -38.48 -31.47 -14.05
N ASP A 282 -38.49 -32.07 -12.86
CA ASP A 282 -37.33 -32.75 -12.29
C ASP A 282 -37.34 -34.25 -12.59
N CYS A 283 -38.49 -34.92 -12.42
CA CYS A 283 -38.59 -36.37 -12.61
C CYS A 283 -39.47 -36.82 -13.80
N GLY A 284 -40.06 -35.89 -14.55
CA GLY A 284 -40.90 -36.18 -15.72
C GLY A 284 -42.23 -36.89 -15.43
N THR A 285 -42.56 -37.14 -14.16
CA THR A 285 -43.79 -37.84 -13.78
C THR A 285 -45.00 -36.93 -13.92
N LYS A 286 -46.08 -37.44 -14.53
CA LYS A 286 -47.37 -36.76 -14.65
C LYS A 286 -48.03 -36.62 -13.27
N GLN A 287 -48.55 -35.43 -12.95
CA GLN A 287 -49.16 -35.09 -11.65
C GLN A 287 -50.69 -35.09 -11.68
#